data_AF-A0A930WYT9-F1
#
_entry.id   AF-A0A930WYT9-F1
#
_cell.length_a   1.000
_cell.length_b   1.000
_cell.length_c   1.000
_cell.angle_alpha   90.00
_cell.angle_beta   90.00
_cell.angle_gamma   90.00
#
_symmetry.space_group_name_H-M   'P 1'
#
loop_
_entity.id
_entity.type
_entity.pdbx_description
1 polymer ?
#
loop_
_entity_poly.entity_id
_entity_poly.type
_entity_poly.pdbx_seq_one_letter_code
_entity_poly.pdbx_strand_id
1 'polypeptide(L)'
;MKPAIFEEVENQLIDALADGSLDGVSTVDIRHEVYNQSETYVYIADAERALEQIGTFLAIRTLMEYEQDNMGQVAPALQYGDPCWVANMVVYILGEALIYHVFGDDEDFQTDSDITPEIAQRYSIMLDKALAEEPDLISHLWNRL
;
A
#
# COMPACT_ATOMS: atom_id res chain seq x y z
N MET A 1 -2.02 13.43 14.54
CA MET A 1 -3.12 12.85 13.76
C MET A 1 -2.46 12.00 12.70
N LYS A 2 -2.87 10.74 12.56
CA LYS A 2 -2.35 9.87 11.51
C LYS A 2 -2.76 10.49 10.15
N PRO A 3 -1.85 10.60 9.16
CA PRO A 3 -2.21 11.06 7.82
C PRO A 3 -3.31 10.21 7.21
N ALA A 4 -4.24 10.84 6.48
CA ALA A 4 -5.40 10.15 5.89
C ALA A 4 -4.99 9.03 4.93
N ILE A 5 -3.91 9.25 4.17
CA ILE A 5 -3.36 8.24 3.27
C ILE A 5 -2.83 6.99 4.00
N PHE A 6 -2.39 7.12 5.25
CA PHE A 6 -1.94 5.97 6.03
C PHE A 6 -3.12 5.16 6.56
N GLU A 7 -4.19 5.83 7.00
CA GLU A 7 -5.44 5.17 7.39
C GLU A 7 -6.05 4.42 6.20
N GLU A 8 -5.98 5.01 5.01
CA GLU A 8 -6.52 4.40 3.79
C GLU A 8 -5.77 3.12 3.39
N VAL A 9 -4.44 3.10 3.50
CA VAL A 9 -3.64 1.89 3.28
C VAL A 9 -4.03 0.77 4.25
N GLU A 10 -4.19 1.09 5.54
CA GLU A 10 -4.62 0.10 6.54
C GLU A 10 -6.03 -0.44 6.23
N ASN A 11 -6.99 0.46 6.00
CA ASN A 11 -8.40 0.08 5.80
C ASN A 11 -8.60 -0.78 4.54
N GLN A 12 -7.95 -0.44 3.43
CA GLN A 12 -8.11 -1.23 2.19
C GLN A 12 -7.63 -2.68 2.36
N LEU A 13 -6.51 -2.89 3.05
CA LEU A 13 -6.02 -4.25 3.30
C LEU A 13 -6.90 -5.01 4.30
N ILE A 14 -7.37 -4.33 5.36
CA ILE A 14 -8.30 -4.91 6.34
C ILE A 14 -9.58 -5.36 5.64
N ASP A 15 -10.17 -4.49 4.82
CA ASP A 15 -11.42 -4.76 4.12
C ASP A 15 -11.26 -5.92 3.13
N ALA A 16 -10.18 -5.93 2.33
CA ALA A 16 -9.90 -7.00 1.36
C ALA A 16 -9.69 -8.38 2.02
N LEU A 17 -9.06 -8.41 3.20
CA LEU A 17 -8.90 -9.64 3.97
C LEU A 17 -10.21 -10.14 4.59
N ALA A 18 -11.17 -9.24 4.84
CA ALA A 18 -12.41 -9.53 5.54
C ALA A 18 -13.59 -9.87 4.62
N ASP A 19 -13.64 -9.30 3.41
CA ASP A 19 -14.80 -9.40 2.52
C ASP A 19 -14.78 -10.63 1.58
N GLY A 20 -13.66 -11.37 1.57
CA GLY A 20 -13.46 -12.56 0.74
C GLY A 20 -13.05 -12.27 -0.70
N SER A 21 -12.75 -11.01 -1.05
CA SER A 21 -12.29 -10.60 -2.39
C SER A 21 -10.97 -11.25 -2.80
N LEU A 22 -10.15 -11.66 -1.83
CA LEU A 22 -8.85 -12.28 -2.07
C LEU A 22 -8.88 -13.80 -2.31
N ASP A 23 -10.04 -14.47 -2.22
CA ASP A 23 -10.12 -15.93 -2.43
C ASP A 23 -9.67 -16.31 -3.86
N GLY A 24 -8.62 -17.14 -3.94
CA GLY A 24 -7.98 -17.54 -5.19
C GLY A 24 -6.99 -16.53 -5.79
N VAL A 25 -6.73 -15.40 -5.11
CA VAL A 25 -5.68 -14.45 -5.50
C VAL A 25 -4.33 -14.99 -5.04
N SER A 26 -3.31 -14.86 -5.88
CA SER A 26 -1.93 -15.18 -5.49
C SER A 26 -1.47 -14.29 -4.33
N THR A 27 -0.84 -14.88 -3.33
CA THR A 27 -0.25 -14.15 -2.19
C THR A 27 0.74 -13.06 -2.60
N VAL A 28 1.48 -13.22 -3.70
CA VAL A 28 2.41 -12.19 -4.20
C VAL A 28 1.73 -11.10 -5.02
N ASP A 29 0.46 -11.29 -5.39
CA ASP A 29 -0.35 -10.34 -6.16
C ASP A 29 -1.34 -9.53 -5.31
N ILE A 30 -1.39 -9.74 -3.99
CA ILE A 30 -2.27 -8.97 -3.06
C ILE A 30 -2.14 -7.46 -3.28
N ARG A 31 -0.92 -6.95 -3.45
CA ARG A 31 -0.71 -5.50 -3.65
C ARG A 31 -1.41 -4.95 -4.89
N HIS A 32 -1.48 -5.75 -5.96
CA HIS A 32 -2.15 -5.36 -7.18
C HIS A 32 -3.66 -5.37 -6.96
N GLU A 33 -4.18 -6.43 -6.36
CA GLU A 33 -5.62 -6.59 -6.14
C GLU A 33 -6.18 -5.53 -5.19
N VAL A 34 -5.45 -5.23 -4.12
CA VAL A 34 -5.91 -4.27 -3.11
C VAL A 34 -5.72 -2.82 -3.58
N TYR A 35 -4.56 -2.47 -4.15
CA TYR A 35 -4.17 -1.07 -4.34
C TYR A 35 -4.07 -0.60 -5.79
N ASN A 36 -4.33 -1.46 -6.78
CA ASN A 36 -4.14 -1.13 -8.19
C ASN A 36 -5.34 -1.49 -9.10
N GLN A 37 -6.45 -1.97 -8.53
CA GLN A 37 -7.68 -2.24 -9.29
C GLN A 37 -8.57 -0.99 -9.42
N SER A 38 -8.46 -0.03 -8.50
CA SER A 38 -9.26 1.19 -8.51
C SER A 38 -8.53 2.37 -7.90
N GLU A 39 -8.90 3.58 -8.32
CA GLU A 39 -8.33 4.81 -7.78
C GLU A 39 -8.92 5.10 -6.39
N THR A 40 -8.04 5.20 -5.39
CA THR A 40 -8.37 5.67 -4.04
C THR A 40 -8.69 7.16 -4.05
N TYR A 41 -7.86 7.94 -4.72
CA TYR A 41 -7.99 9.38 -4.86
C TYR A 41 -8.48 9.72 -6.27
N VAL A 42 -9.74 10.16 -6.36
CA VAL A 42 -10.36 10.66 -7.61
C VAL A 42 -10.62 12.16 -7.60
N TYR A 43 -10.53 12.81 -6.43
CA TYR A 43 -10.74 14.24 -6.26
C TYR A 43 -9.42 14.95 -5.92
N ILE A 44 -9.02 15.89 -6.77
CA ILE A 44 -7.76 16.66 -6.66
C ILE A 44 -7.57 17.26 -5.26
N ALA A 45 -8.60 17.90 -4.71
CA ALA A 45 -8.49 18.59 -3.42
C ALA A 45 -8.24 17.64 -2.24
N ASP A 46 -8.67 16.38 -2.34
CA ASP A 46 -8.44 15.37 -1.30
C ASP A 46 -7.05 14.77 -1.44
N ALA A 47 -6.61 14.51 -2.68
CA ALA A 47 -5.26 14.06 -2.99
C ALA A 47 -4.20 15.09 -2.54
N GLU A 48 -4.39 16.37 -2.86
CA GLU A 48 -3.49 17.45 -2.44
C GLU A 48 -3.39 17.54 -0.91
N ARG A 49 -4.53 17.43 -0.20
CA ARG A 49 -4.57 17.47 1.27
C ARG A 49 -3.85 16.28 1.89
N ALA A 50 -4.02 15.08 1.34
CA ALA A 50 -3.34 13.88 1.80
C ALA A 50 -1.81 13.98 1.56
N LEU A 51 -1.39 14.44 0.39
CA LEU A 51 0.02 14.63 0.06
C LEU A 51 0.68 15.71 0.93
N GLU A 52 -0.03 16.77 1.28
CA GLU A 52 0.49 17.82 2.18
C GLU A 52 0.86 17.25 3.57
N GLN A 53 0.08 16.31 4.09
CA GLN A 53 0.31 15.71 5.42
C GLN A 53 1.60 14.88 5.51
N ILE A 54 2.04 14.30 4.39
CA ILE A 54 3.25 13.46 4.31
C ILE A 54 4.42 14.17 3.62
N GLY A 55 4.19 15.38 3.12
CA GLY A 55 5.14 16.17 2.35
C GLY A 55 5.09 15.85 0.85
N THR A 56 4.43 16.71 0.07
CA THR A 56 4.19 16.51 -1.37
C THR A 56 5.46 16.23 -2.18
N PHE A 57 6.53 17.00 -1.94
CA PHE A 57 7.80 16.77 -2.65
C PHE A 57 8.56 15.53 -2.16
N LEU A 58 8.30 15.08 -0.93
CA LEU A 58 8.83 13.80 -0.46
C LEU A 58 8.11 12.66 -1.19
N ALA A 59 6.77 12.71 -1.26
CA ALA A 59 5.95 11.78 -2.03
C ALA A 59 6.40 11.62 -3.48
N ILE A 60 6.63 12.73 -4.19
CA ILE A 60 7.12 12.70 -5.57
C ILE A 60 8.49 12.02 -5.66
N ARG A 61 9.43 12.32 -4.75
CA ARG A 61 10.77 11.71 -4.79
C ARG A 61 10.71 10.20 -4.52
N THR A 62 9.95 9.79 -3.50
CA THR A 62 9.76 8.37 -3.18
C THR A 62 9.18 7.61 -4.37
N LEU A 63 8.20 8.20 -5.07
CA LEU A 63 7.64 7.61 -6.29
C LEU A 63 8.68 7.50 -7.41
N MET A 64 9.46 8.55 -7.66
CA MET A 64 10.52 8.52 -8.66
C MET A 64 11.58 7.46 -8.36
N GLU A 65 11.99 7.32 -7.10
CA GLU A 65 12.94 6.29 -6.65
C GLU A 65 12.35 4.89 -6.84
N TYR A 66 11.09 4.68 -6.43
CA TYR A 66 10.39 3.42 -6.64
C TYR A 66 10.30 3.03 -8.13
N GLU A 67 9.94 3.96 -9.02
CA GLU A 67 9.90 3.70 -10.47
C GLU A 67 11.29 3.38 -11.03
N GLN A 68 12.31 4.12 -10.60
CA GLN A 68 13.68 3.90 -11.05
C GLN A 68 14.22 2.53 -10.63
N ASP A 69 13.94 2.11 -9.39
CA ASP A 69 14.42 0.85 -8.83
C ASP A 69 13.67 -0.36 -9.40
N ASN A 70 12.36 -0.24 -9.65
CA ASN A 70 11.53 -1.36 -10.12
C ASN A 70 11.40 -1.44 -11.66
N MET A 71 11.45 -0.30 -12.37
CA MET A 71 11.22 -0.24 -13.82
C MET A 71 12.44 0.25 -14.61
N GLY A 72 13.48 0.75 -13.93
CA GLY A 72 14.68 1.28 -14.57
C GLY A 72 14.51 2.65 -15.23
N GLN A 73 13.34 3.27 -15.09
CA GLN A 73 13.01 4.57 -15.66
C GLN A 73 11.92 5.27 -14.83
N VAL A 74 11.92 6.61 -14.87
CA VAL A 74 10.90 7.46 -14.23
C VAL A 74 9.84 7.92 -15.23
N ALA A 75 8.62 8.17 -14.75
CA ALA A 75 7.56 8.78 -15.53
C ALA A 75 7.95 10.19 -16.06
N PRO A 76 7.29 10.68 -17.14
CA PRO A 76 7.49 12.05 -17.60
C PRO A 76 7.20 13.07 -16.51
N ALA A 77 8.01 14.13 -16.42
CA ALA A 77 7.89 15.14 -15.37
C ALA A 77 6.48 15.76 -15.21
N LEU A 78 5.71 15.84 -16.31
CA LEU A 78 4.33 16.33 -16.31
C LEU A 78 3.39 15.46 -15.46
N GLN A 79 3.64 14.15 -15.38
CA GLN A 79 2.78 13.19 -14.68
C GLN A 79 2.81 13.40 -13.17
N TYR A 80 3.94 13.81 -12.58
CA TYR A 80 4.02 14.18 -11.16
C TYR A 80 3.24 15.46 -10.80
N GLY A 81 2.71 16.18 -11.81
CA GLY A 81 1.78 17.28 -11.60
C GLY A 81 0.32 16.84 -11.38
N ASP A 82 0.02 15.55 -11.49
CA ASP A 82 -1.29 14.97 -11.19
C ASP A 82 -1.33 14.48 -9.73
N PRO A 83 -1.98 15.21 -8.80
CA PRO A 83 -1.98 14.84 -7.40
C PRO A 83 -2.75 13.55 -7.11
N CYS A 84 -3.80 13.24 -7.87
CA CYS A 84 -4.55 11.99 -7.71
C CYS A 84 -3.65 10.81 -8.07
N TRP A 85 -2.95 10.88 -9.20
CA TRP A 85 -2.01 9.84 -9.60
C TRP A 85 -0.88 9.66 -8.59
N VAL A 86 -0.24 10.76 -8.13
CA VAL A 86 0.82 10.68 -7.12
C VAL A 86 0.31 10.07 -5.82
N ALA A 87 -0.87 10.47 -5.34
CA ALA A 87 -1.44 9.92 -4.11
C ALA A 87 -1.79 8.44 -4.25
N ASN A 88 -2.38 8.01 -5.36
CA ASN A 88 -2.67 6.59 -5.63
C ASN A 88 -1.39 5.75 -5.71
N MET A 89 -0.34 6.27 -6.35
CA MET A 89 0.95 5.57 -6.37
C MET A 89 1.59 5.47 -4.97
N VAL A 90 1.44 6.48 -4.12
CA VAL A 90 1.89 6.40 -2.72
C VAL A 90 1.11 5.35 -1.94
N VAL A 91 -0.22 5.25 -2.12
CA VAL A 91 -1.05 4.19 -1.54
C VAL A 91 -0.53 2.82 -1.97
N TYR A 92 -0.28 2.63 -3.26
CA TYR A 92 0.25 1.37 -3.80
C TYR A 92 1.63 1.02 -3.20
N ILE A 93 2.58 1.96 -3.17
CA ILE A 93 3.93 1.73 -2.64
C ILE A 93 3.90 1.40 -1.14
N LEU A 94 3.13 2.16 -0.35
CA LEU A 94 3.01 1.91 1.09
C LEU A 94 2.28 0.60 1.38
N GLY A 95 1.25 0.28 0.59
CA GLY A 95 0.52 -0.97 0.67
C GLY A 95 1.40 -2.18 0.39
N GLU A 96 2.26 -2.09 -0.64
CA GLU A 96 3.28 -3.09 -0.93
C GLU A 96 4.26 -3.25 0.25
N ALA A 97 4.78 -2.14 0.78
CA ALA A 97 5.70 -2.17 1.92
C ALA A 97 5.07 -2.80 3.17
N LEU A 98 3.79 -2.52 3.45
CA LEU A 98 3.03 -3.12 4.54
C LEU A 98 2.87 -4.64 4.34
N ILE A 99 2.46 -5.07 3.15
CA ILE A 99 2.30 -6.48 2.80
C ILE A 99 3.62 -7.24 3.01
N TYR A 100 4.73 -6.73 2.47
CA TYR A 100 6.03 -7.39 2.65
C TYR A 100 6.47 -7.41 4.11
N HIS A 101 6.23 -6.32 4.85
CA HIS A 101 6.59 -6.25 6.26
C HIS A 101 5.83 -7.27 7.11
N VAL A 102 4.54 -7.44 6.88
CA VAL A 102 3.68 -8.29 7.70
C VAL A 102 3.71 -9.74 7.23
N PHE A 103 3.65 -9.99 5.92
CA PHE A 103 3.45 -11.32 5.35
C PHE A 103 4.69 -11.91 4.66
N GLY A 104 5.74 -11.12 4.41
CA GLY A 104 6.88 -11.53 3.57
C GLY A 104 7.64 -12.79 4.04
N ASP A 105 7.61 -13.07 5.34
CA ASP A 105 8.23 -14.25 5.95
C ASP A 105 7.28 -15.45 6.08
N ASP A 106 6.01 -15.31 5.71
CA ASP A 106 5.03 -16.40 5.72
C ASP A 106 5.30 -17.39 4.59
N GLU A 107 5.18 -18.69 4.88
CA GLU A 107 5.48 -19.77 3.93
C GLU A 107 4.65 -19.64 2.65
N ASP A 108 3.35 -19.35 2.76
CA ASP A 108 2.45 -19.25 1.61
C ASP A 108 2.77 -18.05 0.73
N PHE A 109 3.25 -16.95 1.34
CA PHE A 109 3.72 -15.78 0.60
C PHE A 109 5.00 -16.10 -0.19
N GLN A 110 5.93 -16.85 0.42
CA GLN A 110 7.19 -17.24 -0.23
C GLN A 110 7.01 -18.26 -1.35
N THR A 111 5.95 -19.07 -1.28
CA THR A 111 5.65 -20.10 -2.28
C THR A 111 4.65 -19.69 -3.35
N ASP A 112 4.19 -18.43 -3.35
CA ASP A 112 3.19 -17.94 -4.30
C ASP A 112 1.91 -18.81 -4.25
N SER A 113 1.41 -19.06 -3.03
CA SER A 113 0.19 -19.81 -2.83
C SER A 113 -1.05 -18.99 -3.23
N ASP A 114 -2.10 -19.66 -3.68
CA ASP A 114 -3.44 -19.08 -3.80
C ASP A 114 -4.03 -18.87 -2.39
N ILE A 115 -4.55 -17.68 -2.14
CA ILE A 115 -5.16 -17.33 -0.85
C ILE A 115 -6.47 -18.11 -0.69
N THR A 116 -6.56 -18.86 0.41
CA THR A 116 -7.81 -19.48 0.87
C THR A 116 -8.42 -18.66 2.02
N PRO A 117 -9.67 -18.91 2.43
CA PRO A 117 -10.25 -18.27 3.61
C PRO A 117 -9.41 -18.44 4.89
N GLU A 118 -8.71 -19.57 5.06
CA GLU A 118 -7.82 -19.82 6.18
C GLU A 118 -6.55 -18.96 6.12
N ILE A 119 -5.97 -18.78 4.92
CA ILE A 119 -4.82 -17.90 4.70
C ILE A 119 -5.24 -16.44 4.95
N ALA A 120 -6.37 -16.00 4.40
CA ALA A 120 -6.89 -14.65 4.62
C ALA A 120 -7.14 -14.37 6.11
N GLN A 121 -7.74 -15.32 6.84
CA GLN A 121 -7.94 -15.20 8.29
C GLN A 121 -6.60 -15.11 9.04
N ARG A 122 -5.60 -15.92 8.67
CA ARG A 122 -4.26 -15.84 9.26
C ARG A 122 -3.62 -14.48 9.01
N TYR A 123 -3.71 -13.96 7.78
CA TYR A 123 -3.17 -12.65 7.42
C TYR A 123 -3.87 -11.51 8.15
N SER A 124 -5.18 -11.58 8.33
CA SER A 124 -5.92 -10.63 9.19
C SER A 124 -5.37 -10.62 10.62
N ILE A 125 -5.13 -11.80 11.22
CA ILE A 125 -4.55 -11.89 12.57
C ILE A 125 -3.12 -11.33 12.63
N MET A 126 -2.31 -11.60 11.60
CA MET A 126 -0.93 -11.09 11.52
C MET A 126 -0.92 -9.57 11.40
N LEU A 127 -1.80 -9.00 10.57
CA LEU A 127 -1.95 -7.56 10.40
C LEU A 127 -2.41 -6.89 11.69
N ASP A 128 -3.45 -7.42 12.33
CA ASP A 128 -3.95 -6.92 13.62
C ASP A 128 -2.85 -6.91 14.68
N LYS A 129 -2.05 -7.98 14.74
CA LYS A 129 -0.92 -8.07 15.67
C LYS A 129 0.15 -7.01 15.36
N ALA A 130 0.56 -6.86 14.11
CA ALA A 130 1.55 -5.87 13.70
C ALA A 130 1.09 -4.44 14.03
N LEU A 131 -0.16 -4.09 13.74
CA LEU A 131 -0.71 -2.76 14.04
C LEU A 131 -0.91 -2.53 15.55
N ALA A 132 -1.19 -3.58 16.33
CA ALA A 132 -1.28 -3.47 17.79
C ALA A 132 0.10 -3.31 18.46
N GLU A 133 1.13 -3.98 17.94
CA GLU A 133 2.51 -3.88 18.43
C GLU A 133 3.13 -2.53 18.06
N GLU A 134 2.82 -2.02 16.86
CA GLU A 134 3.35 -0.76 16.33
C GLU A 134 2.23 0.11 15.73
N PRO A 135 1.50 0.90 16.54
CA PRO A 135 0.37 1.71 16.04
C PRO A 135 0.73 2.77 14.98
N ASP A 136 2.01 3.15 14.92
CA ASP A 136 2.59 4.10 13.95
C ASP A 136 3.34 3.37 12.81
N LEU A 137 3.09 2.07 12.60
CA LEU A 137 3.80 1.22 11.64
C LEU A 137 3.90 1.86 10.25
N ILE A 138 2.80 2.34 9.70
CA ILE A 138 2.80 2.96 8.35
C ILE A 138 3.68 4.21 8.31
N SER A 139 3.71 4.99 9.40
CA SER A 139 4.60 6.16 9.49
C SER A 139 6.07 5.72 9.53
N HIS A 140 6.40 4.63 10.22
CA HIS A 140 7.75 4.10 10.24
C HIS A 140 8.16 3.48 8.90
N LEU A 141 7.24 2.79 8.20
CA LEU A 141 7.47 2.31 6.84
C LEU A 141 7.70 3.48 5.88
N TRP A 142 6.87 4.52 5.93
CA TRP A 142 7.03 5.74 5.13
C TRP A 142 8.40 6.40 5.30
N ASN A 143 8.93 6.43 6.52
CA ASN A 143 10.25 7.01 6.79
C ASN A 143 11.45 6.14 6.36
N ARG A 144 11.20 4.90 5.91
CA ARG A 144 12.22 3.97 5.41
C ARG A 144 12.22 3.82 3.90
N LEU A 145 11.17 4.29 3.23
CA LEU A 145 11.09 4.44 1.78
C LEU A 145 11.98 5.62 1.34
#